data_AF-A0A432RW05-F1
#
_entry.id   AF-A0A432RW05-F1
#
_cell.length_a   1.000
_cell.length_b   1.000
_cell.length_c   1.000
_cell.angle_alpha   90.00
_cell.angle_beta   90.00
_cell.angle_gamma   90.00
#
_symmetry.space_group_name_H-M   'P 1'
#
loop_
_entity.id
_entity.type
_entity.pdbx_description
1 polymer ?
#
loop_
_entity_poly.entity_id
_entity_poly.type
_entity_poly.pdbx_seq_one_letter_code
_entity_poly.pdbx_strand_id
1 'polypeptide(L)' 'MLLAFLFRFNLKGLLFFVSLPYHNNIVEIKSNKHSKWQTAYHIVWIPKYRKSVLKGKIEERLKELQAMYQQI' A
#
# COMPACT_ATOMS: atom_id res chain seq x y z
N MET A 1 -21.89 22.13 -15.07
CA MET A 1 -22.00 20.72 -15.50
C MET A 1 -20.77 20.25 -16.29
N LEU A 2 -19.56 20.70 -15.92
CA LEU A 2 -18.30 20.05 -16.30
C LEU A 2 -17.33 20.20 -15.13
N LEU A 3 -16.65 19.10 -14.83
CA LEU A 3 -15.89 18.79 -13.63
C LEU A 3 -14.86 19.87 -13.24
N ALA A 4 -15.09 20.53 -12.11
CA ALA A 4 -14.00 20.95 -11.23
C ALA A 4 -13.88 19.89 -10.14
N PHE A 5 -13.17 18.79 -10.44
CA PHE A 5 -12.76 17.79 -9.47
C PHE A 5 -11.63 18.41 -8.61
N LEU A 6 -11.99 19.40 -7.79
CA LEU A 6 -11.12 19.93 -6.76
C LEU A 6 -11.03 18.88 -5.65
N PHE A 7 -10.22 17.85 -5.90
CA PHE A 7 -9.73 16.97 -4.85
C PHE A 7 -8.71 17.76 -4.04
N ARG A 8 -9.21 18.65 -3.17
CA ARG A 8 -8.37 19.34 -2.19
C ARG A 8 -7.94 18.31 -1.15
N PHE A 9 -6.87 17.59 -1.45
CA PHE A 9 -6.05 16.93 -0.43
C PHE A 9 -5.59 18.03 0.52
N ASN A 10 -6.14 18.03 1.74
CA ASN A 10 -5.64 18.84 2.83
C ASN A 10 -4.26 18.29 3.20
N LEU A 11 -3.21 18.83 2.56
CA LEU A 11 -1.82 18.68 2.95
C LEU A 11 -1.60 19.38 4.30
N LYS A 12 -2.07 18.78 5.39
CA LYS A 12 -1.52 19.03 6.73
C LYS A 12 -0.61 17.86 7.06
N GLY A 13 0.65 18.00 6.67
CA GLY A 13 1.69 16.97 6.85
C GLY A 13 2.60 16.79 5.64
N LEU A 14 2.85 17.86 4.86
CA LEU A 14 3.93 17.85 3.90
C LEU A 14 5.25 18.04 4.66
N LEU A 15 5.88 16.92 5.01
CA LEU A 15 7.31 16.67 4.88
C LEU A 15 7.52 15.16 5.08
N PHE A 16 6.98 14.32 4.19
CA PHE A 16 7.63 13.02 3.96
C PHE A 16 8.73 13.29 2.94
N PHE A 17 9.81 13.92 3.45
CA PHE A 17 11.04 14.11 2.72
C PHE A 17 11.50 12.71 2.31
N VAL A 18 11.52 12.45 1.01
CA VAL A 18 12.15 11.28 0.42
C VAL A 18 13.64 11.38 0.74
N SER A 19 14.02 10.86 1.90
CA SER A 19 15.39 10.40 2.16
C SER A 19 15.26 8.91 2.42
N LEU A 20 15.52 8.13 1.38
CA LEU A 20 15.80 6.70 1.53
C LEU A 20 17.31 6.58 1.72
N PRO A 21 17.83 6.47 2.96
CA PRO A 21 19.08 5.75 3.14
C PRO A 21 18.77 4.30 2.78
N TYR A 22 19.12 3.95 1.53
CA TYR A 22 19.27 2.59 1.05
C TYR A 22 20.30 1.90 1.97
N HIS A 23 19.84 1.31 3.06
CA HIS A 23 20.64 0.37 3.81
C HIS A 23 19.92 -0.97 3.79
N ASN A 24 20.54 -1.87 3.03
CA ASN A 24 20.15 -3.24 2.76
C ASN A 24 19.98 -3.98 4.09
N ASN A 25 18.82 -4.60 4.32
CA ASN A 25 18.54 -5.73 5.25
C ASN A 25 17.07 -5.86 5.71
N ILE A 26 16.09 -5.25 5.02
CA ILE A 26 14.66 -5.37 5.42
C ILE A 26 13.92 -6.47 4.65
N VAL A 27 14.31 -6.72 3.39
CA VAL A 27 13.59 -7.65 2.50
C VAL A 27 14.57 -8.66 1.93
N GLU A 28 14.26 -9.95 2.11
CA GLU A 28 15.06 -11.07 1.64
C GLU A 28 15.10 -11.10 0.10
N ILE A 29 16.30 -11.33 -0.47
CA ILE A 29 16.49 -11.40 -1.91
C ILE A 29 15.97 -12.75 -2.41
N LYS A 30 14.93 -12.73 -3.24
CA LYS A 30 14.42 -13.94 -3.89
C LYS A 30 15.29 -14.29 -5.09
N SER A 31 15.54 -15.57 -5.30
CA SER A 31 16.32 -16.07 -6.43
C SER A 31 15.68 -17.27 -7.11
N ASN A 32 15.84 -17.32 -8.43
CA ASN A 32 15.58 -18.44 -9.30
C ASN A 32 16.90 -18.75 -10.05
N LYS A 33 16.97 -19.89 -10.75
CA LYS A 33 18.18 -20.37 -11.47
C LYS A 33 18.85 -19.30 -12.34
N HIS A 34 18.09 -18.36 -12.91
CA HIS A 34 18.61 -17.33 -13.82
C HIS A 34 18.23 -15.89 -13.44
N SER A 35 17.63 -15.66 -12.27
CA SER A 35 17.24 -14.31 -11.87
C SER A 35 17.25 -14.15 -10.36
N LYS A 36 17.78 -13.02 -9.89
CA LYS A 36 17.75 -12.61 -8.48
C LYS A 36 17.09 -11.25 -8.41
N TRP A 37 16.10 -11.09 -7.54
CA TRP A 37 15.36 -9.84 -7.43
C TRP A 37 14.96 -9.57 -5.99
N GLN A 38 14.90 -8.27 -5.68
CA GLN A 38 14.34 -7.76 -4.45
C GLN A 38 13.20 -6.85 -4.83
N THR A 39 11.99 -7.18 -4.38
CA THR A 39 10.79 -6.49 -4.82
C THR A 39 9.98 -6.07 -3.60
N ALA A 40 10.09 -4.79 -3.26
CA ALA A 40 9.31 -4.14 -2.22
C ALA A 40 8.34 -3.16 -2.89
N TYR A 41 7.04 -3.40 -2.76
CA TYR A 41 6.00 -2.53 -3.30
C TYR A 41 5.23 -1.85 -2.18
N HIS A 42 4.99 -0.54 -2.34
CA HIS A 42 4.10 0.22 -1.47
C HIS A 42 2.77 0.44 -2.19
N ILE A 43 1.78 -0.42 -1.89
CA ILE A 43 0.47 -0.40 -2.52
C ILE A 43 -0.55 0.19 -1.54
N VAL A 44 -1.19 1.29 -1.94
CA VAL A 44 -2.26 1.96 -1.18
C VAL A 44 -3.52 1.99 -2.02
N TRP A 45 -4.66 1.63 -1.44
CA TRP A 45 -5.97 1.68 -2.10
C TRP A 45 -7.01 2.35 -1.21
N ILE A 46 -8.12 2.79 -1.83
CA ILE A 46 -9.20 3.53 -1.16
C ILE A 46 -10.55 2.86 -1.49
N PRO A 47 -11.46 2.68 -0.52
CA PRO A 47 -12.78 2.11 -0.76
C PRO A 47 -13.67 3.04 -1.61
N LYS A 48 -14.61 2.45 -2.35
CA LYS A 48 -15.55 3.20 -3.20
C LYS A 48 -16.29 4.26 -2.37
N TYR A 49 -16.35 5.49 -2.89
CA TYR A 49 -16.94 6.66 -2.24
C TYR A 49 -16.25 7.13 -0.95
N ARG A 50 -15.00 6.67 -0.67
CA ARG A 50 -14.22 7.05 0.52
C ARG A 50 -15.00 6.88 1.83
N LYS A 51 -15.93 5.92 1.87
CA LYS A 51 -16.67 5.62 3.09
C LYS A 51 -15.72 4.96 4.10
N SER A 52 -15.85 5.29 5.38
CA SER A 52 -15.07 4.70 6.47
C SER A 52 -15.60 3.30 6.84
N VAL A 53 -15.67 2.40 5.86
CA VAL A 53 -16.21 1.03 6.00
C VAL A 53 -15.20 0.03 6.54
N LEU A 54 -13.91 0.38 6.51
CA LEU A 54 -12.81 -0.45 6.97
C LEU A 54 -12.65 -0.31 8.49
N LYS A 55 -13.65 -0.73 9.26
CA LYS A 55 -13.61 -0.72 10.73
C LYS A 55 -14.31 -1.96 11.30
N GLY A 56 -13.83 -2.43 12.44
CA GLY A 56 -14.41 -3.57 13.18
C GLY A 56 -14.32 -4.88 12.38
N LYS A 57 -15.40 -5.65 12.34
CA LYS A 57 -15.46 -6.98 11.71
C LYS A 57 -15.05 -7.00 10.22
N ILE A 58 -15.27 -5.92 9.49
CA ILE A 58 -14.90 -5.83 8.07
C ILE A 58 -13.38 -5.78 7.90
N GLU A 59 -12.67 -5.12 8.81
CA GLU A 59 -11.21 -5.04 8.79
C GLU A 59 -10.59 -6.42 9.06
N GLU A 60 -11.12 -7.16 10.03
CA GLU A 60 -10.67 -8.52 10.37
C GLU A 60 -10.81 -9.46 9.18
N ARG A 61 -12.01 -9.51 8.57
CA ARG A 61 -12.27 -10.35 7.39
C ARG A 61 -11.39 -9.98 6.20
N LEU A 62 -11.07 -8.70 6.03
CA LEU A 62 -10.19 -8.25 4.95
C LEU A 62 -8.75 -8.74 5.17
N LYS A 63 -8.24 -8.65 6.41
CA LYS A 63 -6.90 -9.16 6.76
C LYS A 63 -6.81 -10.67 6.57
N GLU A 64 -7.84 -11.41 6.97
CA GLU A 64 -7.93 -12.86 6.76
C GLU A 64 -7.88 -13.23 5.28
N LEU A 65 -8.69 -12.57 4.44
CA LEU A 65 -8.66 -12.78 2.99
C LEU A 65 -7.29 -12.44 2.40
N GLN A 66 -6.70 -11.32 2.81
CA GLN A 66 -5.37 -10.91 2.34
C GLN A 66 -4.32 -11.97 2.68
N ALA A 67 -4.34 -12.52 3.90
CA ALA A 67 -3.42 -13.58 4.31
C ALA A 67 -3.63 -14.87 3.49
N MET A 68 -4.87 -15.26 3.21
CA MET A 68 -5.17 -16.44 2.39
C MET A 68 -4.58 -16.33 0.98
N TYR A 69 -4.67 -15.16 0.33
CA TYR A 69 -4.12 -14.97 -1.03
C TYR A 69 -2.59 -15.00 -1.09
N GLN A 70 -1.89 -14.65 0.00
CA GLN A 70 -0.41 -14.70 0.02
C GLN A 70 0.14 -16.14 0.11
N GLN A 71 -0.71 -17.13 0.35
CA GLN A 71 -0.31 -18.54 0.43
C GLN A 71 -0.41 -19.30 -0.90
N ILE A 72 -0.91 -18.64 -1.96
CA ILE A 72 -0.99 -19.18 -3.32
C ILE A 72 0.23 -18.68 -4.11
#